data_AF-A0A430A8D6-F1
#
_entry.id   AF-A0A430A8D6-F1
#
_cell.length_a   1.000
_cell.length_b   1.000
_cell.length_c   1.000
_cell.angle_alpha   90.00
_cell.angle_beta   90.00
_cell.angle_gamma   90.00
#
_symmetry.space_group_name_H-M   'P 1'
#
loop_
_entity.id
_entity.type
_entity.pdbx_description
1 polymer ?
#
loop_
_entity_poly.entity_id
_entity_poly.type
_entity_poly.pdbx_seq_one_letter_code
_entity_poly.pdbx_strand_id
1 'polypeptide(L)'
;MKNNRILMIGLLVIVAMTSLLGFGQTSQAERAKFKTVGYLPDYDVGHIDDTVDFTQFTDVNFFSMVPENNGELKFSDTGSASQLKEFVTKAHKHRVRAGVSIGGWNLSDNFVQATSKENLSTFVKNIAKLVDKYELDTIDIDWEYPDVSEAAQFESFMKALKKELTPREVKISICVPSGIGSTGDITGKWEDNFTPEALNTADWVNIMAYDAQVPGEVSHSPVDLQANSLKYWNKLMGGDKMSHLIAGVPYYAKSNIGTVMTYNRILNIAQDKIKGDKITYNGAEYHFNNKKTIKEKTEASIELKSLGIMIWTPTQDADLTSSNRLTDVIVNTIEKDKRVTLDKGRVIFGKVAVNPPKIYKVPVKLLTNLVCVALALVGVLFFRGGFNEYVPDVSIKGKKIRSVKFAKIIGAGLLGIALTGLILINLPWYMILLIALAIIGAIYYIFFT
;
A
#
# COMPACT_ATOMS: atom_id res chain seq x y z
N MET A 1 -49.87 -13.72 -27.34
CA MET A 1 -49.82 -13.58 -25.86
C MET A 1 -48.94 -14.60 -25.14
N LYS A 2 -48.80 -15.86 -25.60
CA LYS A 2 -48.02 -16.90 -24.91
C LYS A 2 -46.48 -16.77 -25.06
N ASN A 3 -45.97 -16.39 -26.24
CA ASN A 3 -44.53 -16.24 -26.48
C ASN A 3 -43.89 -15.12 -25.64
N ASN A 4 -44.64 -14.05 -25.34
CA ASN A 4 -44.13 -12.96 -24.50
C ASN A 4 -43.96 -13.39 -23.03
N ARG A 5 -44.73 -14.38 -22.54
CA ARG A 5 -44.60 -14.87 -21.16
C ARG A 5 -43.35 -15.72 -20.95
N ILE A 6 -42.93 -16.48 -21.96
CA ILE A 6 -41.73 -17.32 -21.85
C ILE A 6 -40.46 -16.49 -21.95
N LEU A 7 -40.44 -15.48 -22.84
CA LEU A 7 -39.38 -14.47 -22.87
C LEU A 7 -39.29 -13.75 -21.52
N MET A 8 -40.42 -13.40 -20.92
CA MET A 8 -40.48 -12.69 -19.64
C MET A 8 -40.03 -13.55 -18.44
N ILE A 9 -40.32 -14.85 -18.43
CA ILE A 9 -39.87 -15.78 -17.37
C ILE A 9 -38.37 -16.09 -17.51
N GLY A 10 -37.87 -16.31 -18.73
CA GLY A 10 -36.44 -16.45 -18.98
C GLY A 10 -35.65 -15.19 -18.60
N LEU A 11 -36.19 -14.01 -18.94
CA LEU A 11 -35.64 -12.72 -18.52
C LEU A 11 -35.69 -12.56 -17.00
N LEU A 12 -36.79 -12.96 -16.33
CA LEU A 12 -36.92 -12.92 -14.87
C LEU A 12 -35.94 -13.85 -14.15
N VAL A 13 -35.66 -15.04 -14.69
CA VAL A 13 -34.67 -15.96 -14.11
C VAL A 13 -33.24 -15.45 -14.33
N ILE A 14 -32.95 -14.89 -15.51
CA ILE A 14 -31.66 -14.24 -15.78
C ILE A 14 -31.49 -13.01 -14.88
N VAL A 15 -32.52 -12.17 -14.74
CA VAL A 15 -32.53 -11.00 -13.84
C VAL A 15 -32.48 -11.43 -12.37
N ALA A 16 -33.09 -12.55 -11.98
CA ALA A 16 -32.99 -13.09 -10.63
C ALA A 16 -31.59 -13.67 -10.35
N MET A 17 -30.97 -14.35 -11.32
CA MET A 17 -29.60 -14.86 -11.19
C MET A 17 -28.56 -13.74 -11.24
N THR A 18 -28.72 -12.72 -12.10
CA THR A 18 -27.85 -11.54 -12.11
C THR A 18 -28.07 -10.65 -10.90
N SER A 19 -29.30 -10.56 -10.37
CA SER A 19 -29.55 -9.87 -9.10
C SER A 19 -29.01 -10.66 -7.91
N LEU A 20 -29.10 -11.99 -7.85
CA LEU A 20 -28.43 -12.81 -6.82
C LEU A 20 -26.89 -12.72 -6.89
N LEU A 21 -26.31 -12.62 -8.09
CA LEU A 21 -24.88 -12.34 -8.28
C LEU A 21 -24.53 -10.88 -7.91
N GLY A 22 -25.46 -9.93 -8.12
CA GLY A 22 -25.31 -8.52 -7.74
C GLY A 22 -25.55 -8.24 -6.25
N PHE A 23 -26.35 -9.04 -5.56
CA PHE A 23 -26.61 -8.95 -4.12
C PHE A 23 -25.55 -9.67 -3.26
N GLY A 24 -24.73 -10.55 -3.87
CA GLY A 24 -23.60 -11.21 -3.22
C GLY A 24 -22.30 -10.40 -3.22
N GLN A 25 -22.19 -9.37 -4.06
CA GLN A 25 -21.15 -8.36 -3.93
C GLN A 25 -21.62 -7.31 -2.95
N THR A 26 -21.45 -7.56 -1.65
CA THR A 26 -21.22 -6.45 -0.74
C THR A 26 -20.08 -5.64 -1.35
N SER A 27 -20.39 -4.46 -1.88
CA SER A 27 -19.42 -3.42 -2.19
C SER A 27 -18.62 -3.21 -0.91
N GLN A 28 -17.49 -3.91 -0.79
CA GLN A 28 -16.55 -3.62 0.27
C GLN A 28 -15.99 -2.26 -0.12
N ALA A 29 -16.38 -1.23 0.62
CA ALA A 29 -15.89 0.12 0.40
C ALA A 29 -14.37 0.06 0.21
N GLU A 30 -13.87 0.61 -0.90
CA GLU A 30 -12.46 0.56 -1.20
C GLU A 30 -11.70 1.28 -0.08
N ARG A 31 -10.80 0.55 0.60
CA ARG A 31 -9.95 1.11 1.66
C ARG A 31 -9.10 2.23 1.07
N ALA A 32 -9.05 3.38 1.74
CA ALA A 32 -8.21 4.51 1.35
C ALA A 32 -6.74 4.07 1.28
N LYS A 33 -6.00 4.57 0.29
CA LYS A 33 -4.56 4.28 0.15
C LYS A 33 -3.78 5.10 1.18
N PHE A 34 -2.95 4.44 1.95
CA PHE A 34 -2.18 5.03 3.04
C PHE A 34 -0.69 4.78 2.82
N LYS A 35 0.13 5.82 3.00
CA LYS A 35 1.56 5.79 2.76
C LYS A 35 2.36 5.50 4.03
N THR A 36 3.48 4.82 3.84
CA THR A 36 4.52 4.59 4.84
C THR A 36 5.83 4.95 4.15
N VAL A 37 6.36 6.13 4.45
CA VAL A 37 7.53 6.73 3.79
C VAL A 37 8.76 6.59 4.69
N GLY A 38 9.84 5.97 4.20
CA GLY A 38 11.09 5.86 4.97
C GLY A 38 12.20 6.74 4.40
N TYR A 39 13.09 7.25 5.24
CA TYR A 39 14.32 7.95 4.81
C TYR A 39 15.53 7.09 5.16
N LEU A 40 16.35 6.68 4.20
CA LEU A 40 17.56 5.89 4.45
C LEU A 40 18.80 6.76 4.28
N PRO A 41 19.45 7.17 5.38
CA PRO A 41 20.66 7.97 5.30
C PRO A 41 21.83 7.18 4.70
N ASP A 42 22.62 7.86 3.88
CA ASP A 42 23.75 7.34 3.14
C ASP A 42 24.89 6.89 4.06
N TYR A 43 24.97 7.47 5.26
CA TYR A 43 25.88 7.11 6.34
C TYR A 43 25.47 5.85 7.12
N ASP A 44 24.25 5.33 6.94
CA ASP A 44 23.74 4.19 7.72
C ASP A 44 23.24 3.02 6.84
N VAL A 45 23.65 3.00 5.57
CA VAL A 45 23.23 1.94 4.63
C VAL A 45 23.66 0.54 5.05
N GLY A 46 24.69 0.43 5.92
CA GLY A 46 25.20 -0.84 6.44
C GLY A 46 24.18 -1.60 7.30
N HIS A 47 23.23 -0.90 7.94
CA HIS A 47 22.22 -1.53 8.79
C HIS A 47 20.92 -1.84 8.04
N ILE A 48 20.83 -1.56 6.74
CA ILE A 48 19.60 -1.80 5.94
C ILE A 48 19.17 -3.27 6.04
N ASP A 49 20.10 -4.21 5.85
CA ASP A 49 19.76 -5.64 5.82
C ASP A 49 19.46 -6.20 7.23
N ASP A 50 19.81 -5.48 8.29
CA ASP A 50 19.57 -5.89 9.68
C ASP A 50 18.23 -5.40 10.22
N THR A 51 17.75 -4.25 9.72
CA THR A 51 16.65 -3.49 10.35
C THR A 51 15.49 -3.17 9.40
N VAL A 52 15.71 -3.15 8.08
CA VAL A 52 14.72 -2.62 7.13
C VAL A 52 14.05 -3.73 6.32
N ASP A 53 12.76 -3.94 6.54
CA ASP A 53 11.92 -4.74 5.64
C ASP A 53 11.21 -3.81 4.65
N PHE A 54 11.72 -3.75 3.42
CA PHE A 54 11.13 -2.94 2.34
C PHE A 54 9.65 -3.24 2.08
N THR A 55 9.17 -4.45 2.38
CA THR A 55 7.75 -4.77 2.19
C THR A 55 6.82 -3.96 3.10
N GLN A 56 7.36 -3.33 4.15
CA GLN A 56 6.63 -2.46 5.07
C GLN A 56 6.46 -1.02 4.57
N PHE A 57 7.14 -0.63 3.47
CA PHE A 57 7.16 0.75 2.97
C PHE A 57 6.41 0.91 1.65
N THR A 58 5.84 2.08 1.39
CA THR A 58 5.25 2.43 0.08
C THR A 58 6.24 3.21 -0.77
N ASP A 59 7.01 4.06 -0.13
CA ASP A 59 8.00 4.95 -0.71
C ASP A 59 9.22 4.95 0.24
N VAL A 60 10.43 4.93 -0.30
CA VAL A 60 11.64 5.11 0.50
C VAL A 60 12.52 6.11 -0.22
N ASN A 61 13.05 7.09 0.52
CA ASN A 61 13.96 8.11 0.01
C ASN A 61 15.39 7.77 0.46
N PHE A 62 16.32 7.69 -0.48
CA PHE A 62 17.74 7.72 -0.17
C PHE A 62 18.13 9.14 0.25
N PHE A 63 18.70 9.29 1.45
CA PHE A 63 19.09 10.57 2.03
C PHE A 63 20.62 10.67 2.12
N SER A 64 21.31 11.59 1.47
CA SER A 64 20.77 12.55 0.52
C SER A 64 21.70 12.83 -0.65
N MET A 65 21.13 13.54 -1.62
CA MET A 65 21.90 14.34 -2.56
C MET A 65 21.86 15.80 -2.08
N VAL A 66 22.87 16.59 -2.43
CA VAL A 66 22.93 18.00 -2.07
C VAL A 66 23.14 18.87 -3.30
N PRO A 67 22.51 20.05 -3.35
CA PRO A 67 22.73 21.00 -4.43
C PRO A 67 24.15 21.58 -4.37
N GLU A 68 24.72 21.85 -5.54
CA GLU A 68 25.93 22.66 -5.69
C GLU A 68 25.57 24.05 -6.26
N ASN A 69 26.46 25.02 -6.05
CA ASN A 69 26.29 26.42 -6.45
C ASN A 69 26.18 26.68 -7.97
N ASN A 70 26.31 25.65 -8.81
CA ASN A 70 26.19 25.72 -10.27
C ASN A 70 24.98 24.95 -10.81
N GLY A 71 24.10 24.45 -9.92
CA GLY A 71 22.97 23.60 -10.28
C GLY A 71 23.36 22.14 -10.56
N GLU A 72 24.56 21.70 -10.21
CA GLU A 72 24.89 20.28 -10.12
C GLU A 72 24.41 19.68 -8.78
N LEU A 73 24.51 18.36 -8.67
CA LEU A 73 24.19 17.60 -7.46
C LEU A 73 25.37 16.70 -7.11
N LYS A 74 25.63 16.52 -5.81
CA LYS A 74 26.58 15.52 -5.30
C LYS A 74 25.96 14.71 -4.17
N PHE A 75 26.57 13.59 -3.83
CA PHE A 75 26.24 12.86 -2.61
C PHE A 75 26.70 13.65 -1.38
N SER A 76 25.98 13.53 -0.26
CA SER A 76 26.29 14.19 1.01
C SER A 76 27.54 13.64 1.70
N ASP A 77 27.38 12.62 2.54
CA ASP A 77 28.41 12.12 3.44
C ASP A 77 29.16 10.96 2.77
N THR A 78 28.72 9.73 3.04
CA THR A 78 29.33 8.52 2.47
C THR A 78 28.59 8.01 1.24
N GLY A 79 27.60 8.77 0.75
CA GLY A 79 26.80 8.39 -0.41
C GLY A 79 27.61 8.19 -1.67
N SER A 80 27.16 7.24 -2.48
CA SER A 80 27.82 6.84 -3.72
C SER A 80 26.82 6.31 -4.75
N ALA A 81 27.23 6.35 -6.01
CA ALA A 81 26.46 5.80 -7.13
C ALA A 81 26.11 4.31 -6.93
N SER A 82 27.02 3.53 -6.33
CA SER A 82 26.80 2.11 -6.05
C SER A 82 25.74 1.90 -4.97
N GLN A 83 25.80 2.65 -3.86
CA GLN A 83 24.81 2.55 -2.79
C GLN A 83 23.42 2.95 -3.28
N LEU A 84 23.31 4.06 -4.02
CA LEU A 84 22.03 4.50 -4.58
C LEU A 84 21.44 3.43 -5.52
N LYS A 85 22.27 2.86 -6.41
CA LYS A 85 21.83 1.80 -7.33
C LYS A 85 21.38 0.53 -6.60
N GLU A 86 22.12 0.12 -5.57
CA GLU A 86 21.76 -1.03 -4.75
C GLU A 86 20.44 -0.79 -4.02
N PHE A 87 20.29 0.38 -3.41
CA PHE A 87 19.06 0.81 -2.74
C PHE A 87 17.86 0.75 -3.70
N VAL A 88 17.95 1.37 -4.88
CA VAL A 88 16.85 1.35 -5.87
C VAL A 88 16.50 -0.09 -6.24
N THR A 89 17.51 -0.93 -6.48
CA THR A 89 17.31 -2.35 -6.81
C THR A 89 16.57 -3.09 -5.69
N LYS A 90 16.95 -2.86 -4.42
CA LYS A 90 16.26 -3.46 -3.25
C LYS A 90 14.81 -2.96 -3.16
N ALA A 91 14.57 -1.65 -3.25
CA ALA A 91 13.23 -1.08 -3.19
C ALA A 91 12.30 -1.61 -4.28
N HIS A 92 12.74 -1.57 -5.55
CA HIS A 92 11.95 -2.04 -6.69
C HIS A 92 11.64 -3.53 -6.65
N LYS A 93 12.59 -4.37 -6.18
CA LYS A 93 12.37 -5.81 -5.96
C LYS A 93 11.16 -6.08 -5.06
N HIS A 94 10.90 -5.18 -4.10
CA HIS A 94 9.78 -5.27 -3.16
C HIS A 94 8.57 -4.41 -3.54
N ARG A 95 8.52 -3.87 -4.77
CA ARG A 95 7.47 -2.97 -5.27
C ARG A 95 7.31 -1.72 -4.39
N VAL A 96 8.43 -1.19 -3.92
CA VAL A 96 8.51 0.08 -3.19
C VAL A 96 9.01 1.13 -4.17
N ARG A 97 8.41 2.33 -4.12
CA ARG A 97 8.89 3.45 -4.91
C ARG A 97 10.21 3.96 -4.33
N ALA A 98 11.24 4.03 -5.17
CA ALA A 98 12.57 4.47 -4.78
C ALA A 98 12.73 5.95 -5.10
N GLY A 99 13.04 6.75 -4.09
CA GLY A 99 13.26 8.18 -4.21
C GLY A 99 14.63 8.62 -3.76
N VAL A 100 14.94 9.87 -4.04
CA VAL A 100 16.07 10.59 -3.45
C VAL A 100 15.55 11.84 -2.77
N SER A 101 16.01 12.07 -1.55
CA SER A 101 15.85 13.36 -0.88
C SER A 101 17.03 14.27 -1.20
N ILE A 102 16.73 15.53 -1.53
CA ILE A 102 17.71 16.55 -1.87
C ILE A 102 17.73 17.56 -0.73
N GLY A 103 18.89 17.74 -0.10
CA GLY A 103 19.06 18.64 1.04
C GLY A 103 19.16 17.92 2.38
N GLY A 104 18.49 18.49 3.38
CA GLY A 104 18.49 18.11 4.78
C GLY A 104 19.16 19.14 5.68
N TRP A 105 19.08 18.91 6.99
CA TRP A 105 19.76 19.69 8.02
C TRP A 105 21.26 19.82 7.74
N ASN A 106 21.77 21.06 7.72
CA ASN A 106 23.16 21.42 7.33
C ASN A 106 23.57 21.06 5.89
N LEU A 107 22.62 20.71 5.02
CA LEU A 107 22.85 20.34 3.63
C LEU A 107 22.10 21.25 2.64
N SER A 108 21.52 22.34 3.16
CA SER A 108 20.61 23.24 2.43
C SER A 108 21.25 24.53 1.92
N ASP A 109 22.50 24.83 2.31
CA ASP A 109 23.18 26.13 2.05
C ASP A 109 23.21 26.53 0.57
N ASN A 110 23.31 25.56 -0.33
CA ASN A 110 23.45 25.81 -1.76
C ASN A 110 22.12 25.90 -2.51
N PHE A 111 20.98 25.70 -1.86
CA PHE A 111 19.68 25.77 -2.55
C PHE A 111 19.44 27.15 -3.18
N VAL A 112 19.76 28.23 -2.45
CA VAL A 112 19.61 29.61 -2.95
C VAL A 112 20.38 29.80 -4.26
N GLN A 113 21.61 29.32 -4.32
CA GLN A 113 22.43 29.49 -5.52
C GLN A 113 22.04 28.50 -6.63
N ALA A 114 21.69 27.26 -6.31
CA ALA A 114 21.26 26.26 -7.29
C ALA A 114 19.92 26.61 -7.95
N THR A 115 19.04 27.29 -7.21
CA THR A 115 17.71 27.70 -7.68
C THR A 115 17.67 29.16 -8.16
N SER A 116 18.83 29.82 -8.29
CA SER A 116 18.91 31.18 -8.85
C SER A 116 18.40 31.22 -10.29
N LYS A 117 18.06 32.40 -10.79
CA LYS A 117 17.57 32.56 -12.18
C LYS A 117 18.53 31.98 -13.21
N GLU A 118 19.84 32.09 -12.95
CA GLU A 118 20.92 31.61 -13.81
C GLU A 118 21.03 30.08 -13.78
N ASN A 119 20.88 29.47 -12.60
CA ASN A 119 21.16 28.05 -12.39
C ASN A 119 19.92 27.14 -12.41
N LEU A 120 18.71 27.69 -12.20
CA LEU A 120 17.48 26.93 -12.01
C LEU A 120 17.22 25.93 -13.15
N SER A 121 17.42 26.35 -14.41
CA SER A 121 17.24 25.48 -15.57
C SER A 121 18.22 24.30 -15.58
N THR A 122 19.47 24.54 -15.21
CA THR A 122 20.51 23.50 -15.08
C THR A 122 20.15 22.55 -13.94
N PHE A 123 19.76 23.11 -12.79
CA PHE A 123 19.42 22.35 -11.60
C PHE A 123 18.27 21.36 -11.82
N VAL A 124 17.11 21.83 -12.32
CA VAL A 124 15.97 20.95 -12.57
C VAL A 124 16.26 19.88 -13.63
N LYS A 125 17.06 20.21 -14.65
CA LYS A 125 17.51 19.23 -15.66
C LYS A 125 18.46 18.20 -15.08
N ASN A 126 19.34 18.59 -14.15
CA ASN A 126 20.25 17.65 -13.50
C ASN A 126 19.52 16.73 -12.52
N ILE A 127 18.48 17.21 -11.82
CA ILE A 127 17.55 16.35 -11.07
C ILE A 127 16.87 15.35 -12.00
N ALA A 128 16.38 15.81 -13.16
CA ALA A 128 15.76 14.93 -14.15
C ALA A 128 16.73 13.88 -14.71
N LYS A 129 18.00 14.24 -14.97
CA LYS A 129 19.04 13.27 -15.35
C LYS A 129 19.31 12.26 -14.24
N LEU A 130 19.28 12.67 -12.97
CA LEU A 130 19.43 11.77 -11.82
C LEU A 130 18.30 10.74 -11.80
N VAL A 131 17.05 11.21 -11.98
CA VAL A 131 15.86 10.35 -12.10
C VAL A 131 16.03 9.33 -13.22
N ASP A 132 16.37 9.78 -14.43
CA ASP A 132 16.51 8.91 -15.59
C ASP A 132 17.65 7.89 -15.41
N LYS A 133 18.76 8.31 -14.78
CA LYS A 133 19.96 7.48 -14.58
C LYS A 133 19.75 6.37 -13.55
N TYR A 134 19.04 6.65 -12.48
CA TYR A 134 18.84 5.73 -11.36
C TYR A 134 17.42 5.18 -11.28
N GLU A 135 16.57 5.45 -12.26
CA GLU A 135 15.21 4.90 -12.33
C GLU A 135 14.36 5.29 -11.11
N LEU A 136 14.47 6.55 -10.66
CA LEU A 136 13.78 7.04 -9.46
C LEU A 136 12.29 7.28 -9.70
N ASP A 137 11.47 6.90 -8.72
CA ASP A 137 10.02 7.08 -8.73
C ASP A 137 9.58 8.41 -8.11
N THR A 138 10.38 8.91 -7.17
CA THR A 138 10.06 10.10 -6.38
C THR A 138 11.28 11.00 -6.19
N ILE A 139 11.05 12.31 -6.10
CA ILE A 139 12.04 13.29 -5.66
C ILE A 139 11.47 14.01 -4.44
N ASP A 140 12.24 14.05 -3.38
CA ASP A 140 11.89 14.74 -2.15
C ASP A 140 12.80 15.97 -1.98
N ILE A 141 12.19 17.12 -1.67
CA ILE A 141 12.91 18.37 -1.44
C ILE A 141 12.92 18.67 0.04
N ASP A 142 14.10 18.63 0.64
CA ASP A 142 14.32 18.85 2.06
C ASP A 142 15.20 20.10 2.25
N TRP A 143 14.66 21.26 1.89
CA TRP A 143 15.30 22.54 2.18
C TRP A 143 14.95 22.93 3.61
N GLU A 144 15.95 22.95 4.49
CA GLU A 144 15.79 23.22 5.92
C GLU A 144 16.44 24.54 6.38
N TYR A 145 15.75 25.68 6.36
CA TYR A 145 14.49 25.96 5.66
C TYR A 145 14.65 27.21 4.79
N PRO A 146 13.86 27.39 3.72
CA PRO A 146 13.87 28.65 2.97
C PRO A 146 13.57 29.81 3.92
N ASP A 147 14.35 30.88 3.86
CA ASP A 147 14.04 32.12 4.57
C ASP A 147 12.83 32.83 3.93
N VAL A 148 12.28 33.82 4.64
CA VAL A 148 11.16 34.64 4.13
C VAL A 148 11.50 35.31 2.80
N SER A 149 12.76 35.74 2.60
CA SER A 149 13.22 36.30 1.33
C SER A 149 13.33 35.27 0.20
N GLU A 150 13.32 33.98 0.53
CA GLU A 150 13.56 32.87 -0.39
C GLU A 150 12.26 32.15 -0.75
N ALA A 151 11.14 32.44 -0.08
CA ALA A 151 9.85 31.78 -0.31
C ALA A 151 9.39 31.82 -1.78
N ALA A 152 9.51 32.98 -2.45
CA ALA A 152 9.17 33.11 -3.87
C ALA A 152 10.13 32.36 -4.79
N GLN A 153 11.40 32.24 -4.39
CA GLN A 153 12.41 31.47 -5.09
C GLN A 153 12.15 29.97 -4.97
N PHE A 154 11.82 29.50 -3.77
CA PHE A 154 11.39 28.13 -3.51
C PHE A 154 10.17 27.76 -4.35
N GLU A 155 9.14 28.62 -4.40
CA GLU A 155 7.96 28.41 -5.25
C GLU A 155 8.34 28.29 -6.74
N SER A 156 9.19 29.18 -7.23
CA SER A 156 9.65 29.17 -8.62
C SER A 156 10.40 27.89 -8.95
N PHE A 157 11.23 27.41 -8.02
CA PHE A 157 11.92 26.13 -8.11
C PHE A 157 10.94 24.96 -8.18
N MET A 158 9.99 24.86 -7.24
CA MET A 158 9.00 23.79 -7.21
C MET A 158 8.19 23.70 -8.50
N LYS A 159 7.77 24.86 -9.05
CA LYS A 159 7.04 24.93 -10.34
C LYS A 159 7.90 24.44 -11.50
N ALA A 160 9.16 24.89 -11.58
CA ALA A 160 10.08 24.46 -12.62
C ALA A 160 10.38 22.96 -12.54
N LEU A 161 10.57 22.44 -11.32
CA LEU A 161 10.81 21.02 -11.07
C LEU A 161 9.60 20.17 -11.46
N LYS A 162 8.38 20.55 -11.04
CA LYS A 162 7.15 19.83 -11.42
C LYS A 162 6.98 19.79 -12.93
N LYS A 163 7.23 20.90 -13.61
CA LYS A 163 7.18 20.96 -15.08
C LYS A 163 8.18 20.00 -15.74
N GLU A 164 9.42 19.97 -15.26
CA GLU A 164 10.48 19.11 -15.82
C GLU A 164 10.22 17.61 -15.55
N LEU A 165 9.65 17.27 -14.40
CA LEU A 165 9.41 15.88 -13.99
C LEU A 165 8.05 15.31 -14.43
N THR A 166 7.07 16.15 -14.79
CA THR A 166 5.73 15.71 -15.25
C THR A 166 5.79 14.68 -16.39
N PRO A 167 6.59 14.85 -17.45
CA PRO A 167 6.69 13.86 -18.53
C PRO A 167 7.21 12.49 -18.10
N ARG A 168 7.86 12.41 -16.93
CA ARG A 168 8.43 11.18 -16.35
C ARG A 168 7.48 10.50 -15.37
N GLU A 169 6.32 11.11 -15.10
CA GLU A 169 5.35 10.68 -14.08
C GLU A 169 5.92 10.63 -12.64
N VAL A 170 7.10 11.21 -12.42
CA VAL A 170 7.80 11.21 -11.13
C VAL A 170 7.05 12.09 -10.14
N LYS A 171 6.86 11.57 -8.92
CA LYS A 171 6.17 12.30 -7.86
C LYS A 171 7.16 13.15 -7.07
N ILE A 172 6.70 14.30 -6.60
CA ILE A 172 7.51 15.23 -5.81
C ILE A 172 6.94 15.34 -4.40
N SER A 173 7.81 15.29 -3.40
CA SER A 173 7.45 15.66 -2.02
C SER A 173 8.30 16.81 -1.50
N ILE A 174 7.80 17.47 -0.45
CA ILE A 174 8.52 18.50 0.29
C ILE A 174 8.58 18.09 1.76
N CYS A 175 9.74 18.21 2.39
CA CYS A 175 9.88 18.17 3.84
C CYS A 175 9.64 19.55 4.46
N VAL A 176 8.87 19.59 5.54
CA VAL A 176 8.56 20.81 6.28
C VAL A 176 8.71 20.57 7.78
N PRO A 177 8.98 21.61 8.60
CA PRO A 177 9.10 21.45 10.04
C PRO A 177 7.75 21.08 10.67
N SER A 178 7.75 20.68 11.94
CA SER A 178 6.50 20.38 12.66
C SER A 178 5.48 21.52 12.63
N GLY A 179 5.94 22.77 12.57
CA GLY A 179 5.12 23.99 12.68
C GLY A 179 4.56 24.26 14.09
N ILE A 180 4.63 23.26 14.95
CA ILE A 180 4.09 23.21 16.30
C ILE A 180 5.18 22.71 17.24
N GLY A 181 5.30 23.31 18.42
CA GLY A 181 6.18 22.87 19.49
C GLY A 181 5.60 21.69 20.27
N SER A 182 6.41 21.05 21.10
CA SER A 182 5.99 19.89 21.91
C SER A 182 4.83 20.20 22.88
N THR A 183 4.60 21.46 23.22
CA THR A 183 3.49 21.95 24.05
C THR A 183 2.22 22.27 23.27
N GLY A 184 2.25 22.21 21.94
CA GLY A 184 1.12 22.54 21.06
C GLY A 184 1.09 23.98 20.55
N ASP A 185 2.03 24.83 20.96
CA ASP A 185 2.15 26.20 20.48
C ASP A 185 2.74 26.28 19.07
N ILE A 186 2.32 27.27 18.28
CA ILE A 186 2.91 27.51 16.94
C ILE A 186 4.35 27.98 17.10
N THR A 187 5.27 27.32 16.41
CA THR A 187 6.70 27.67 16.43
C THR A 187 7.06 28.41 15.15
N GLY A 188 7.15 29.74 15.19
CA GLY A 188 7.51 30.55 14.02
C GLY A 188 6.31 31.00 13.18
N LYS A 189 6.59 31.46 11.95
CA LYS A 189 5.60 31.94 10.97
C LYS A 189 5.83 31.27 9.62
N TRP A 190 5.67 29.95 9.56
CA TRP A 190 6.08 29.17 8.38
C TRP A 190 5.30 29.52 7.11
N GLU A 191 4.15 30.19 7.23
CA GLU A 191 3.44 30.80 6.11
C GLU A 191 4.26 31.85 5.34
N ASP A 192 5.27 32.46 5.97
CA ASP A 192 6.18 33.42 5.36
C ASP A 192 7.35 32.74 4.63
N ASN A 193 7.68 31.49 5.01
CA ASN A 193 8.79 30.70 4.45
C ASN A 193 8.32 29.76 3.32
N PHE A 194 7.11 29.21 3.44
CA PHE A 194 6.52 28.26 2.51
C PHE A 194 5.20 28.79 1.95
N THR A 195 5.20 29.15 0.66
CA THR A 195 3.95 29.61 0.02
C THR A 195 2.98 28.42 -0.15
N PRO A 196 1.65 28.64 0.01
CA PRO A 196 0.66 27.60 -0.28
C PRO A 196 0.78 27.04 -1.70
N GLU A 197 1.20 27.86 -2.66
CA GLU A 197 1.38 27.48 -4.06
C GLU A 197 2.58 26.53 -4.25
N ALA A 198 3.70 26.78 -3.55
CA ALA A 198 4.84 25.86 -3.54
C ALA A 198 4.45 24.49 -2.98
N LEU A 199 3.75 24.50 -1.83
CA LEU A 199 3.29 23.27 -1.17
C LEU A 199 2.28 22.49 -2.02
N ASN A 200 1.33 23.17 -2.66
CA ASN A 200 0.34 22.54 -3.54
C ASN A 200 0.91 22.07 -4.89
N THR A 201 2.15 22.44 -5.22
CA THR A 201 2.85 21.92 -6.41
C THR A 201 3.36 20.49 -6.20
N ALA A 202 3.65 20.12 -4.94
CA ALA A 202 4.08 18.77 -4.58
C ALA A 202 2.91 17.78 -4.59
N ASP A 203 3.22 16.51 -4.85
CA ASP A 203 2.24 15.42 -4.76
C ASP A 203 1.86 15.13 -3.30
N TRP A 204 2.77 15.38 -2.35
CA TRP A 204 2.49 15.42 -0.91
C TRP A 204 3.56 16.19 -0.13
N VAL A 205 3.27 16.45 1.15
CA VAL A 205 4.18 17.10 2.10
C VAL A 205 4.49 16.14 3.25
N ASN A 206 5.77 15.96 3.54
CA ASN A 206 6.29 15.22 4.69
C ASN A 206 6.57 16.20 5.84
N ILE A 207 5.85 16.07 6.94
CA ILE A 207 5.97 16.95 8.11
C ILE A 207 6.89 16.28 9.13
N MET A 208 7.98 16.94 9.49
CA MET A 208 8.91 16.49 10.53
C MET A 208 8.33 16.75 11.91
N ALA A 209 7.34 15.94 12.32
CA ALA A 209 6.67 16.03 13.61
C ALA A 209 7.55 15.44 14.75
N TYR A 210 8.78 15.92 14.83
CA TYR A 210 9.81 15.59 15.81
C TYR A 210 10.79 16.76 15.90
N ASP A 211 11.74 16.69 16.85
CA ASP A 211 12.69 17.77 17.16
C ASP A 211 12.00 19.11 17.53
N ALA A 212 10.76 19.02 18.01
CA ALA A 212 9.91 20.15 18.35
C ALA A 212 10.05 20.59 19.82
N GLN A 213 11.23 20.42 20.42
CA GLN A 213 11.46 20.78 21.82
C GLN A 213 11.28 22.30 22.00
N VAL A 214 10.62 22.70 23.08
CA VAL A 214 10.50 24.11 23.49
C VAL A 214 11.20 24.31 24.84
N PRO A 215 11.58 25.55 25.22
CA PRO A 215 12.26 25.79 26.49
C PRO A 215 11.50 25.18 27.68
N GLY A 216 12.17 24.31 28.43
CA GLY A 216 11.58 23.61 29.59
C GLY A 216 10.98 22.24 29.29
N GLU A 217 10.80 21.86 28.02
CA GLU A 217 10.23 20.59 27.60
C GLU A 217 11.24 19.72 26.84
N VAL A 218 11.47 18.50 27.34
CA VAL A 218 12.48 17.59 26.77
C VAL A 218 11.89 16.69 25.69
N SER A 219 10.60 16.34 25.77
CA SER A 219 9.97 15.49 24.76
C SER A 219 9.98 16.19 23.41
N HIS A 220 10.70 15.61 22.46
CA HIS A 220 10.87 16.18 21.12
C HIS A 220 9.78 15.75 20.13
N SER A 221 8.94 14.78 20.50
CA SER A 221 7.92 14.22 19.61
C SER A 221 6.75 13.58 20.37
N PRO A 222 5.99 14.33 21.21
CA PRO A 222 4.83 13.79 21.92
C PRO A 222 3.70 13.39 20.95
N VAL A 223 2.73 12.60 21.44
CA VAL A 223 1.59 12.10 20.63
C VAL A 223 0.82 13.24 19.96
N ASP A 224 0.47 14.28 20.72
CA ASP A 224 -0.36 15.39 20.25
C ASP A 224 0.29 16.22 19.14
N LEU A 225 1.64 16.23 19.09
CA LEU A 225 2.39 16.90 18.03
C LEU A 225 1.98 16.40 16.65
N GLN A 226 1.76 15.08 16.50
CA GLN A 226 1.37 14.47 15.23
C GLN A 226 0.11 15.12 14.65
N ALA A 227 -0.96 15.18 15.45
CA ALA A 227 -2.24 15.71 15.01
C ALA A 227 -2.21 17.23 14.85
N ASN A 228 -1.50 17.94 15.72
CA ASN A 228 -1.41 19.40 15.69
C ASN A 228 -0.62 19.88 14.47
N SER A 229 0.51 19.24 14.17
CA SER A 229 1.29 19.51 12.97
C SER A 229 0.49 19.28 11.68
N LEU A 230 -0.25 18.16 11.60
CA LEU A 230 -1.14 17.88 10.46
C LEU A 230 -2.20 18.97 10.27
N LYS A 231 -2.85 19.39 11.36
CA LYS A 231 -3.87 20.45 11.30
C LYS A 231 -3.28 21.81 10.92
N TYR A 232 -2.10 22.14 11.42
CA TYR A 232 -1.39 23.38 11.10
C TYR A 232 -1.10 23.48 9.61
N TRP A 233 -0.41 22.48 9.05
CA TRP A 233 -0.07 22.46 7.62
C TRP A 233 -1.30 22.35 6.73
N ASN A 234 -2.33 21.60 7.15
CA ASN A 234 -3.60 21.55 6.42
C ASN A 234 -4.23 22.94 6.32
N LYS A 235 -4.26 23.70 7.42
CA LYS A 235 -4.79 25.07 7.44
C LYS A 235 -3.98 25.99 6.52
N LEU A 236 -2.65 25.93 6.60
CA LEU A 236 -1.75 26.74 5.76
C LEU A 236 -1.97 26.46 4.27
N MET A 237 -2.22 25.21 3.90
CA MET A 237 -2.51 24.82 2.51
C MET A 237 -3.96 25.04 2.05
N GLY A 238 -4.83 25.64 2.86
CA GLY A 238 -6.22 26.01 2.49
C GLY A 238 -7.32 25.24 3.22
N GLY A 239 -6.99 24.26 4.06
CA GLY A 239 -7.90 23.58 4.98
C GLY A 239 -8.51 22.26 4.48
N ASP A 240 -8.35 21.91 3.21
CA ASP A 240 -8.90 20.72 2.55
C ASP A 240 -7.83 19.75 2.01
N LYS A 241 -6.61 19.85 2.53
CA LYS A 241 -5.40 19.18 2.03
C LYS A 241 -4.88 18.07 2.93
N MET A 242 -5.64 17.61 3.91
CA MET A 242 -5.21 16.54 4.83
C MET A 242 -4.72 15.28 4.09
N SER A 243 -5.39 14.91 2.99
CA SER A 243 -5.01 13.80 2.11
C SER A 243 -3.72 14.02 1.29
N HIS A 244 -3.05 15.15 1.47
CA HIS A 244 -1.73 15.47 0.88
C HIS A 244 -0.63 15.50 1.95
N LEU A 245 -0.96 15.27 3.22
CA LEU A 245 -0.02 15.42 4.33
C LEU A 245 0.38 14.07 4.93
N ILE A 246 1.66 13.93 5.22
CA ILE A 246 2.25 12.79 5.91
C ILE A 246 2.99 13.34 7.12
N ALA A 247 2.74 12.82 8.32
CA ALA A 247 3.48 13.26 9.51
C ALA A 247 4.50 12.21 9.95
N GLY A 248 5.69 12.68 10.30
CA GLY A 248 6.88 11.90 10.59
C GLY A 248 6.98 11.41 12.03
N VAL A 249 7.59 10.26 12.24
CA VAL A 249 7.94 9.72 13.55
C VAL A 249 9.45 9.45 13.67
N PRO A 250 10.07 9.77 14.82
CA PRO A 250 11.49 9.57 15.03
C PRO A 250 11.80 8.18 15.60
N TYR A 251 12.82 7.52 15.06
CA TYR A 251 13.39 6.27 15.57
C TYR A 251 14.65 6.52 16.40
N TYR A 252 14.70 7.69 17.04
CA TYR A 252 15.76 8.10 17.96
C TYR A 252 15.17 8.85 19.14
N ALA A 253 16.00 9.07 20.15
CA ALA A 253 15.75 9.94 21.28
C ALA A 253 16.56 11.22 21.18
N LYS A 254 16.01 12.29 21.77
CA LYS A 254 16.77 13.48 22.20
C LYS A 254 16.87 13.49 23.72
N SER A 255 18.03 13.92 24.21
CA SER A 255 18.23 14.15 25.64
C SER A 255 17.97 15.59 26.05
N ASN A 256 17.80 15.80 27.35
CA ASN A 256 17.75 17.13 27.99
C ASN A 256 19.03 17.96 27.81
N ILE A 257 20.13 17.36 27.35
CA ILE A 257 21.41 18.02 27.07
C ILE A 257 21.76 18.03 25.57
N GLY A 258 20.79 17.75 24.69
CA GLY A 258 20.94 17.86 23.23
C GLY A 258 21.61 16.68 22.54
N THR A 259 22.05 15.65 23.27
CA THR A 259 22.59 14.42 22.66
C THR A 259 21.48 13.54 22.07
N VAL A 260 21.82 12.80 21.01
CA VAL A 260 20.93 11.89 20.27
C VAL A 260 21.29 10.44 20.55
N MET A 261 20.28 9.56 20.60
CA MET A 261 20.48 8.12 20.73
C MET A 261 19.47 7.36 19.87
N THR A 262 19.90 6.40 19.06
CA THR A 262 19.02 5.59 18.21
C THR A 262 18.13 4.65 19.03
N TYR A 263 16.96 4.27 18.49
CA TYR A 263 16.03 3.37 19.19
C TYR A 263 16.64 1.98 19.43
N ASN A 264 17.38 1.41 18.47
CA ASN A 264 18.12 0.16 18.69
C ASN A 264 19.14 0.25 19.84
N ARG A 265 19.82 1.39 20.03
CA ARG A 265 20.74 1.62 21.14
C ARG A 265 20.01 1.71 22.47
N ILE A 266 18.84 2.35 22.50
CA ILE A 266 17.95 2.39 23.67
C ILE A 266 17.54 0.98 24.08
N LEU A 267 17.13 0.14 23.13
CA LEU A 267 16.76 -1.25 23.40
C LEU A 267 17.93 -2.05 23.98
N ASN A 268 19.14 -1.86 23.45
CA ASN A 268 20.33 -2.55 23.95
C ASN A 268 20.70 -2.15 25.38
N ILE A 269 20.49 -0.87 25.74
CA ILE A 269 20.80 -0.33 27.08
C ILE A 269 19.71 -0.69 28.09
N ALA A 270 18.45 -0.43 27.74
CA ALA A 270 17.33 -0.48 28.67
C ALA A 270 16.64 -1.84 28.73
N GLN A 271 16.75 -2.66 27.67
CA GLN A 271 16.16 -4.00 27.58
C GLN A 271 14.68 -4.01 27.99
N ASP A 272 14.32 -4.79 29.02
CA ASP A 272 12.96 -4.93 29.55
C ASP A 272 12.52 -3.78 30.47
N LYS A 273 13.41 -2.83 30.78
CA LYS A 273 13.17 -1.74 31.74
C LYS A 273 12.49 -0.52 31.11
N ILE A 274 12.20 -0.54 29.81
CA ILE A 274 11.56 0.58 29.12
C ILE A 274 10.12 0.73 29.63
N LYS A 275 9.85 1.88 30.27
CA LYS A 275 8.52 2.29 30.70
C LYS A 275 8.20 3.66 30.12
N GLY A 276 7.22 3.70 29.23
CA GLY A 276 6.86 4.95 28.55
C GLY A 276 7.92 5.38 27.54
N ASP A 277 8.01 6.68 27.30
CA ASP A 277 8.77 7.29 26.21
C ASP A 277 10.12 7.85 26.68
N LYS A 278 10.65 7.36 27.79
CA LYS A 278 11.90 7.87 28.35
C LYS A 278 12.78 6.85 29.04
N ILE A 279 14.09 7.11 29.00
CA ILE A 279 15.10 6.39 29.80
C ILE A 279 16.10 7.39 30.40
N THR A 280 16.78 6.98 31.48
CA THR A 280 17.93 7.71 32.01
C THR A 280 19.19 6.90 31.74
N TYR A 281 20.19 7.52 31.12
CA TYR A 281 21.47 6.90 30.81
C TYR A 281 22.60 7.92 30.91
N ASN A 282 23.68 7.56 31.60
CA ASN A 282 24.86 8.42 31.81
C ASN A 282 24.53 9.85 32.30
N GLY A 283 23.57 9.96 33.23
CA GLY A 283 23.19 11.25 33.83
C GLY A 283 22.31 12.14 32.94
N ALA A 284 21.92 11.69 31.75
CA ALA A 284 20.99 12.38 30.86
C ALA A 284 19.64 11.63 30.77
N GLU A 285 18.55 12.39 30.63
CA GLU A 285 17.22 11.83 30.35
C GLU A 285 16.97 11.91 28.84
N TYR A 286 16.72 10.76 28.21
CA TYR A 286 16.44 10.62 26.78
C TYR A 286 14.94 10.37 26.57
N HIS A 287 14.33 11.12 25.67
CA HIS A 287 12.93 11.00 25.27
C HIS A 287 12.84 10.51 23.84
N PHE A 288 12.03 9.48 23.58
CA PHE A 288 11.82 8.83 22.27
C PHE A 288 10.34 8.45 22.10
N ASN A 289 9.98 7.75 21.03
CA ASN A 289 8.64 7.15 20.88
C ASN A 289 8.71 5.64 20.99
N ASN A 290 8.03 5.08 22.01
CA ASN A 290 7.88 3.63 22.13
C ASN A 290 6.75 3.10 21.21
N LYS A 291 6.55 1.78 21.25
CA LYS A 291 5.49 1.09 20.47
C LYS A 291 4.08 1.65 20.69
N LYS A 292 3.72 2.01 21.93
CA LYS A 292 2.40 2.58 22.24
C LYS A 292 2.24 3.94 21.55
N THR A 293 3.23 4.82 21.68
CA THR A 293 3.22 6.15 21.07
C THR A 293 3.19 6.08 19.54
N ILE A 294 3.99 5.19 18.93
CA ILE A 294 3.96 4.98 17.47
C ILE A 294 2.59 4.49 16.99
N LYS A 295 1.95 3.59 17.74
CA LYS A 295 0.58 3.14 17.45
C LYS A 295 -0.40 4.31 17.50
N GLU A 296 -0.40 5.09 18.58
CA GLU A 296 -1.31 6.23 18.78
C GLU A 296 -1.15 7.29 17.68
N LYS A 297 0.09 7.60 17.29
CA LYS A 297 0.37 8.50 16.16
C LYS A 297 -0.12 7.98 14.82
N THR A 298 0.07 6.69 14.56
CA THR A 298 -0.44 6.04 13.35
C THR A 298 -1.98 6.09 13.30
N GLU A 299 -2.64 5.81 14.42
CA GLU A 299 -4.10 5.90 14.56
C GLU A 299 -4.59 7.34 14.34
N ALA A 300 -3.90 8.34 14.89
CA ALA A 300 -4.22 9.76 14.70
C ALA A 300 -4.15 10.18 13.21
N SER A 301 -3.11 9.75 12.49
CA SER A 301 -2.99 9.99 11.03
C SER A 301 -4.14 9.36 10.25
N ILE A 302 -4.51 8.12 10.57
CA ILE A 302 -5.66 7.43 9.93
C ILE A 302 -6.98 8.15 10.24
N GLU A 303 -7.19 8.55 11.49
CA GLU A 303 -8.43 9.21 11.93
C GLU A 303 -8.62 10.58 11.29
N LEU A 304 -7.55 11.35 11.17
CA LEU A 304 -7.55 12.62 10.45
C LEU A 304 -7.67 12.44 8.93
N LYS A 305 -7.54 11.21 8.40
CA LYS A 305 -7.48 10.92 6.97
C LYS A 305 -6.28 11.60 6.30
N SER A 306 -5.16 11.67 7.00
CA SER A 306 -3.91 12.10 6.39
C SER A 306 -3.41 11.04 5.40
N LEU A 307 -2.51 11.42 4.51
CA LEU A 307 -2.02 10.55 3.45
C LEU A 307 -1.20 9.37 3.98
N GLY A 308 -0.50 9.54 5.10
CA GLY A 308 0.38 8.50 5.62
C GLY A 308 1.13 8.86 6.88
N ILE A 309 2.14 8.03 7.16
CA ILE A 309 3.19 8.25 8.17
C ILE A 309 4.57 8.20 7.51
N MET A 310 5.48 9.06 7.97
CA MET A 310 6.88 9.11 7.54
C MET A 310 7.78 8.65 8.69
N ILE A 311 8.93 8.04 8.39
CA ILE A 311 9.84 7.47 9.37
C ILE A 311 11.25 8.03 9.16
N TRP A 312 11.78 8.65 10.22
CA TRP A 312 13.19 9.06 10.33
C TRP A 312 13.88 8.34 11.49
N THR A 313 14.76 7.36 11.27
CA THR A 313 14.99 6.63 10.03
C THR A 313 14.84 5.13 10.28
N PRO A 314 14.37 4.34 9.29
CA PRO A 314 14.19 2.90 9.44
C PRO A 314 15.40 2.13 9.96
N THR A 315 16.63 2.59 9.67
CA THR A 315 17.86 1.90 10.10
C THR A 315 18.12 1.99 11.60
N GLN A 316 17.42 2.90 12.29
CA GLN A 316 17.51 3.07 13.74
C GLN A 316 16.47 2.24 14.51
N ASP A 317 15.58 1.52 13.80
CA ASP A 317 14.62 0.58 14.39
C ASP A 317 15.35 -0.64 14.99
N ALA A 318 14.59 -1.49 15.71
CA ALA A 318 15.08 -2.78 16.16
C ALA A 318 15.38 -3.74 14.99
N ASP A 319 16.29 -4.69 15.20
CA ASP A 319 16.62 -5.75 14.24
C ASP A 319 15.37 -6.50 13.74
N LEU A 320 15.44 -7.05 12.53
CA LEU A 320 14.35 -7.78 11.85
C LEU A 320 13.79 -8.96 12.66
N THR A 321 14.56 -9.51 13.59
CA THR A 321 14.14 -10.62 14.46
C THR A 321 13.50 -10.16 15.76
N SER A 322 13.58 -8.87 16.08
CA SER A 322 13.12 -8.30 17.34
C SER A 322 11.60 -8.13 17.36
N SER A 323 10.96 -8.49 18.47
CA SER A 323 9.55 -8.17 18.71
C SER A 323 9.30 -6.70 19.03
N ASN A 324 10.35 -5.88 19.16
CA ASN A 324 10.28 -4.48 19.56
C ASN A 324 10.27 -3.50 18.38
N ARG A 325 10.23 -4.00 17.13
CA ARG A 325 10.19 -3.17 15.92
C ARG A 325 9.03 -2.17 15.95
N LEU A 326 9.35 -0.89 15.73
CA LEU A 326 8.38 0.18 15.61
C LEU A 326 7.66 0.12 14.26
N THR A 327 8.36 -0.28 13.20
CA THR A 327 7.77 -0.39 11.85
C THR A 327 6.69 -1.47 11.80
N ASP A 328 6.87 -2.57 12.53
CA ASP A 328 5.84 -3.61 12.70
C ASP A 328 4.58 -3.03 13.36
N VAL A 329 4.72 -2.11 14.32
CA VAL A 329 3.57 -1.46 14.96
C VAL A 329 2.78 -0.64 13.95
N ILE A 330 3.45 0.13 13.11
CA ILE A 330 2.84 0.94 12.07
C ILE A 330 2.04 0.05 11.11
N VAL A 331 2.69 -0.96 10.53
CA VAL A 331 2.05 -1.86 9.56
C VAL A 331 0.88 -2.62 10.18
N ASN A 332 1.06 -3.18 11.38
CA ASN A 332 -0.02 -3.89 12.07
C ASN A 332 -1.22 -2.99 12.37
N THR A 333 -0.98 -1.70 12.67
CA THR A 333 -2.05 -0.73 12.90
C THR A 333 -2.83 -0.47 11.61
N ILE A 334 -2.14 -0.28 10.49
CA ILE A 334 -2.75 -0.08 9.17
C ILE A 334 -3.54 -1.32 8.72
N GLU A 335 -2.96 -2.52 8.87
CA GLU A 335 -3.59 -3.76 8.41
C GLU A 335 -4.89 -4.07 9.16
N LYS A 336 -4.91 -3.81 10.47
CA LYS A 336 -6.09 -4.00 11.33
C LYS A 336 -7.17 -2.96 11.11
N ASP A 337 -6.84 -1.78 10.58
CA ASP A 337 -7.80 -0.71 10.36
C ASP A 337 -8.58 -0.89 9.05
N LYS A 338 -9.91 -1.01 9.15
CA LYS A 338 -10.79 -1.25 7.99
C LYS A 338 -10.92 -0.06 7.05
N ARG A 339 -10.39 1.12 7.39
CA ARG A 339 -10.50 2.35 6.59
C ARG A 339 -9.39 2.49 5.56
N VAL A 340 -8.19 1.96 5.84
CA VAL A 340 -6.97 2.25 5.07
C VAL A 340 -6.22 1.00 4.66
N THR A 341 -5.47 1.03 3.56
CA THR A 341 -4.55 -0.04 3.13
C THR A 341 -3.28 0.56 2.55
N LEU A 342 -2.15 -0.13 2.62
CA LEU A 342 -0.89 0.40 2.07
C LEU A 342 -1.00 0.75 0.58
N ASP A 343 -0.48 1.92 0.22
CA ASP A 343 -0.36 2.42 -1.16
C ASP A 343 0.80 1.74 -1.93
N LYS A 344 0.66 0.42 -2.14
CA LYS A 344 1.56 -0.39 -2.98
C LYS A 344 1.34 -0.14 -4.48
N GLY A 345 0.98 1.08 -4.86
CA GLY A 345 0.78 1.52 -6.24
C GLY A 345 1.98 1.26 -7.15
N ARG A 346 1.79 1.51 -8.44
CA ARG A 346 2.77 1.24 -9.49
C ARG A 346 4.13 1.90 -9.21
N VAL A 347 5.19 1.11 -9.39
CA VAL A 347 6.57 1.61 -9.54
C VAL A 347 6.74 2.03 -11.01
N ILE A 348 7.20 3.25 -11.25
CA ILE A 348 7.32 3.90 -12.56
C ILE A 348 8.36 3.16 -13.38
N PHE A 349 9.54 2.97 -12.79
CA PHE A 349 10.66 2.27 -13.39
C PHE A 349 10.83 0.92 -12.72
N GLY A 350 10.89 -0.13 -13.53
CA GLY A 350 10.93 -1.48 -13.01
C GLY A 350 10.39 -2.44 -14.02
N LYS A 351 11.27 -3.00 -14.86
CA LYS A 351 11.06 -4.36 -15.38
C LYS A 351 11.26 -5.33 -14.22
N VAL A 352 10.38 -5.27 -13.21
CA VAL A 352 10.25 -6.37 -12.27
C VAL A 352 9.82 -7.54 -13.14
N ALA A 353 10.66 -8.57 -13.25
CA ALA A 353 10.25 -9.85 -13.81
C ALA A 353 8.93 -10.19 -13.14
N VAL A 354 7.85 -10.05 -13.90
CA VAL A 354 6.50 -10.23 -13.41
C VAL A 354 6.44 -11.70 -13.07
N ASN A 355 6.63 -12.05 -11.80
CA ASN A 355 5.99 -13.25 -11.30
C ASN A 355 4.50 -12.99 -11.59
N PRO A 356 3.88 -13.76 -12.50
CA PRO A 356 2.52 -13.50 -12.92
C PRO A 356 1.65 -13.36 -11.67
N PRO A 357 0.62 -12.49 -11.70
CA PRO A 357 -0.31 -12.37 -10.58
C PRO A 357 -0.68 -13.77 -10.14
N LYS A 358 -0.69 -14.06 -8.83
CA LYS A 358 -1.18 -15.34 -8.32
C LYS A 358 -2.53 -15.56 -8.98
N ILE A 359 -2.55 -16.39 -10.03
CA ILE A 359 -3.76 -16.85 -10.65
C ILE A 359 -4.40 -17.61 -9.51
N TYR A 360 -5.47 -17.06 -8.94
CA TYR A 360 -6.31 -17.83 -8.05
C TYR A 360 -6.83 -18.97 -8.91
N LYS A 361 -6.14 -20.12 -8.83
CA LYS A 361 -6.60 -21.35 -9.45
C LYS A 361 -7.89 -21.66 -8.72
N VAL A 362 -9.02 -21.33 -9.34
CA VAL A 362 -10.30 -21.86 -8.91
C VAL A 362 -10.10 -23.38 -8.85
N PRO A 363 -10.23 -24.00 -7.67
CA PRO A 363 -9.97 -25.43 -7.56
C PRO A 363 -10.84 -26.15 -8.58
N VAL A 364 -10.25 -27.02 -9.41
CA VAL A 364 -10.99 -27.76 -10.45
C VAL A 364 -12.23 -28.44 -9.84
N LYS A 365 -12.07 -28.95 -8.60
CA LYS A 365 -13.17 -29.50 -7.79
C LYS A 365 -14.34 -28.53 -7.57
N LEU A 366 -14.08 -27.26 -7.26
CA LEU A 366 -15.13 -26.24 -7.06
C LEU A 366 -15.83 -25.94 -8.38
N LEU A 367 -15.07 -25.76 -9.46
CA LEU A 367 -15.63 -25.50 -10.79
C LEU A 367 -16.52 -26.65 -11.27
N THR A 368 -16.05 -27.90 -11.13
CA THR A 368 -16.82 -29.05 -11.58
C THR A 368 -18.07 -29.29 -10.73
N ASN A 369 -18.01 -29.01 -9.41
CA ASN A 369 -19.20 -29.06 -8.55
C ASN A 369 -20.27 -28.05 -9.01
N LEU A 370 -19.87 -26.81 -9.33
CA LEU A 370 -20.80 -25.79 -9.84
C LEU A 370 -21.43 -26.18 -11.17
N VAL A 371 -20.64 -26.74 -12.10
CA VAL A 371 -21.14 -27.24 -13.40
C VAL A 371 -22.13 -28.39 -13.19
N CYS A 372 -21.84 -29.34 -12.30
CA CYS A 372 -22.74 -30.46 -12.03
C CYS A 372 -24.06 -29.99 -11.40
N VAL A 373 -24.03 -29.04 -10.47
CA VAL A 373 -25.25 -28.46 -9.89
C VAL A 373 -26.10 -27.76 -10.95
N ALA A 374 -25.48 -26.98 -11.84
CA ALA A 374 -26.18 -26.34 -12.96
C ALA A 374 -26.82 -27.37 -13.90
N LEU A 375 -26.10 -28.44 -14.27
CA LEU A 375 -26.63 -29.52 -15.09
C LEU A 375 -27.80 -30.26 -14.41
N ALA A 376 -27.74 -30.48 -13.10
CA ALA A 376 -28.83 -31.09 -12.34
C ALA A 376 -30.09 -30.20 -12.35
N LEU A 377 -29.93 -28.89 -12.13
CA LEU A 377 -31.03 -27.93 -12.16
C LEU A 377 -31.71 -27.89 -13.54
N VAL A 378 -30.92 -27.84 -14.61
CA VAL A 378 -31.44 -27.90 -15.98
C VAL A 378 -32.14 -29.24 -16.23
N GLY A 379 -31.54 -30.36 -15.82
CA GLY A 379 -32.15 -31.70 -15.92
C GLY A 379 -33.52 -31.78 -15.25
N VAL A 380 -33.68 -31.22 -14.04
CA VAL A 380 -34.96 -31.16 -13.32
C VAL A 380 -36.00 -30.32 -14.08
N LEU A 381 -35.60 -29.21 -14.69
CA LEU A 381 -36.50 -28.39 -15.51
C LEU A 381 -37.01 -29.16 -16.75
N PHE A 382 -36.16 -29.97 -17.39
CA PHE A 382 -36.57 -30.88 -18.46
C PHE A 382 -37.59 -31.93 -17.98
N PHE A 383 -37.40 -32.53 -16.79
CA PHE A 383 -38.36 -33.48 -16.22
C PHE A 383 -39.71 -32.87 -15.87
N ARG A 384 -39.70 -31.63 -15.36
CA ARG A 384 -40.91 -30.85 -15.05
C ARG A 384 -41.62 -30.32 -16.30
N GLY A 385 -41.07 -30.58 -17.49
CA GLY A 385 -41.67 -30.23 -18.77
C GLY A 385 -41.44 -28.78 -19.19
N GLY A 386 -40.54 -28.05 -18.51
CA GLY A 386 -40.21 -26.66 -18.83
C GLY A 386 -39.60 -26.45 -20.21
N PHE A 387 -39.11 -27.53 -20.84
CA PHE A 387 -38.47 -27.50 -22.16
C PHE A 387 -39.18 -28.32 -23.24
N ASN A 388 -40.36 -28.89 -22.95
CA ASN A 388 -41.05 -29.80 -23.88
C ASN A 388 -41.35 -29.17 -25.26
N GLU A 389 -41.58 -27.86 -25.30
CA GLU A 389 -41.91 -27.11 -26.52
C GLU A 389 -40.67 -26.77 -27.38
N TYR A 390 -39.46 -26.89 -26.81
CA TYR A 390 -38.18 -26.61 -27.48
C TYR A 390 -37.48 -27.88 -27.97
N VAL A 391 -38.03 -29.05 -27.65
CA VAL A 391 -37.47 -30.34 -27.99
C VAL A 391 -38.27 -30.90 -29.17
N PRO A 392 -37.65 -31.24 -30.32
CA PRO A 392 -38.38 -31.76 -31.47
C PRO A 392 -38.87 -33.19 -31.22
N ASP A 393 -39.90 -33.60 -31.96
CA ASP A 393 -40.18 -35.03 -32.17
C ASP A 393 -38.99 -35.66 -32.91
N VAL A 394 -38.49 -36.79 -32.43
CA VAL A 394 -37.35 -37.49 -33.04
C VAL A 394 -37.71 -38.92 -33.41
N SER A 395 -37.13 -39.44 -34.49
CA SER A 395 -37.25 -40.85 -34.87
C SER A 395 -35.92 -41.55 -34.64
N ILE A 396 -35.90 -42.55 -33.78
CA ILE A 396 -34.70 -43.35 -33.48
C ILE A 396 -34.98 -44.79 -33.89
N LYS A 397 -34.19 -45.33 -34.83
CA LYS A 397 -34.36 -46.70 -35.36
C LYS A 397 -35.81 -46.99 -35.83
N GLY A 398 -36.43 -46.03 -36.50
CA GLY A 398 -37.80 -46.14 -37.03
C GLY A 398 -38.92 -45.94 -36.01
N LYS A 399 -38.62 -45.73 -34.72
CA LYS A 399 -39.64 -45.44 -33.68
C LYS A 399 -39.73 -43.93 -33.42
N LYS A 400 -40.93 -43.38 -33.57
CA LYS A 400 -41.22 -41.96 -33.28
C LYS A 400 -41.31 -41.73 -31.77
N ILE A 401 -40.50 -40.82 -31.26
CA ILE A 401 -40.48 -40.37 -29.86
C ILE A 401 -41.02 -38.94 -29.83
N ARG A 402 -42.12 -38.74 -29.11
CA ARG A 402 -42.71 -37.41 -28.94
C ARG A 402 -41.81 -36.50 -28.11
N SER A 403 -41.80 -35.21 -28.41
CA SER A 403 -41.06 -34.15 -27.73
C SER A 403 -41.07 -34.24 -26.21
N VAL A 404 -42.25 -34.45 -25.60
CA VAL A 404 -42.41 -34.60 -24.14
C VAL A 404 -41.62 -35.77 -23.58
N LYS A 405 -41.61 -36.90 -24.31
CA LYS A 405 -40.85 -38.09 -23.90
C LYS A 405 -39.37 -37.88 -24.16
N PHE A 406 -39.01 -37.23 -25.25
CA PHE A 406 -37.62 -36.93 -25.59
C PHE A 406 -36.99 -35.91 -24.62
N ALA A 407 -37.74 -34.90 -24.19
CA ALA A 407 -37.31 -33.93 -23.18
C ALA A 407 -37.01 -34.60 -21.83
N LYS A 408 -37.84 -35.56 -21.39
CA LYS A 408 -37.56 -36.36 -20.19
C LYS A 408 -36.30 -37.21 -20.33
N ILE A 409 -36.01 -37.73 -21.54
CA ILE A 409 -34.77 -38.48 -21.81
C ILE A 409 -33.54 -37.56 -21.71
N ILE A 410 -33.63 -36.33 -22.26
CA ILE A 410 -32.57 -35.32 -22.13
C ILE A 410 -32.37 -34.95 -20.66
N GLY A 411 -33.45 -34.69 -19.92
CA GLY A 411 -33.40 -34.40 -18.49
C GLY A 411 -32.75 -35.53 -17.68
N ALA A 412 -33.09 -36.79 -17.98
CA ALA A 412 -32.48 -37.97 -17.36
C ALA A 412 -30.97 -38.05 -17.64
N GLY A 413 -30.55 -37.78 -18.87
CA GLY A 413 -29.14 -37.74 -19.25
C GLY A 413 -28.36 -36.66 -18.49
N LEU A 414 -28.90 -35.44 -18.42
CA LEU A 414 -28.28 -34.32 -17.71
C LEU A 414 -28.14 -34.59 -16.20
N LEU A 415 -29.18 -35.14 -15.57
CA LEU A 415 -29.14 -35.56 -14.17
C LEU A 415 -28.14 -36.70 -13.93
N GLY A 416 -28.09 -37.69 -14.84
CA GLY A 416 -27.12 -38.78 -14.77
C GLY A 416 -25.67 -38.30 -14.85
N ILE A 417 -25.38 -37.39 -15.78
CA ILE A 417 -24.05 -36.78 -15.93
C ILE A 417 -23.69 -35.96 -14.68
N ALA A 418 -24.63 -35.15 -14.17
CA ALA A 418 -24.42 -34.34 -12.98
C ALA A 418 -24.13 -35.18 -11.73
N LEU A 419 -24.93 -36.21 -11.48
CA LEU A 419 -24.77 -37.11 -10.33
C LEU A 419 -23.46 -37.90 -10.44
N THR A 420 -23.15 -38.43 -11.64
CA THR A 420 -21.90 -39.15 -11.87
C THR A 420 -20.69 -38.26 -11.65
N GLY A 421 -20.71 -37.01 -12.15
CA GLY A 421 -19.65 -36.03 -11.92
C GLY A 421 -19.46 -35.70 -10.45
N LEU A 422 -20.54 -35.49 -9.69
CA LEU A 422 -20.48 -35.23 -8.25
C LEU A 422 -19.91 -36.42 -7.46
N ILE A 423 -20.32 -37.65 -7.81
CA ILE A 423 -19.83 -38.88 -7.19
C ILE A 423 -18.34 -39.07 -7.47
N LEU A 424 -17.92 -38.98 -8.73
CA LEU A 424 -16.53 -39.20 -9.14
C LEU A 424 -15.53 -38.20 -8.54
N ILE A 425 -15.97 -36.98 -8.26
CA ILE A 425 -15.10 -35.89 -7.77
C ILE A 425 -15.08 -35.75 -6.25
N ASN A 426 -16.15 -36.20 -5.57
CA ASN A 426 -16.28 -36.05 -4.12
C ASN A 426 -16.08 -37.37 -3.36
N LEU A 427 -16.19 -38.53 -4.02
CA LEU A 427 -15.89 -39.82 -3.39
C LEU A 427 -14.47 -40.29 -3.70
N PRO A 428 -13.81 -40.94 -2.72
CA PRO A 428 -12.57 -41.68 -2.98
C PRO A 428 -12.78 -42.79 -4.02
N TRP A 429 -11.75 -43.06 -4.83
CA TRP A 429 -11.81 -44.06 -5.91
C TRP A 429 -12.23 -45.46 -5.44
N TYR A 430 -11.84 -45.85 -4.22
CA TYR A 430 -12.19 -47.16 -3.66
C TYR A 430 -13.69 -47.27 -3.30
N MET A 431 -14.35 -46.17 -2.92
CA MET A 431 -15.79 -46.16 -2.66
C MET A 431 -16.59 -46.35 -3.95
N ILE A 432 -16.13 -45.75 -5.05
CA ILE A 432 -16.73 -45.93 -6.38
C ILE A 432 -16.62 -47.40 -6.82
N LEU A 433 -15.47 -48.02 -6.57
CA LEU A 433 -15.22 -49.42 -6.89
C LEU A 433 -16.09 -50.39 -6.06
N LEU A 434 -16.28 -50.10 -4.77
CA LEU A 434 -17.20 -50.85 -3.90
C LEU A 434 -18.66 -50.75 -4.36
N ILE A 435 -19.12 -49.56 -4.75
CA ILE A 435 -20.47 -49.36 -5.28
C ILE A 435 -20.64 -50.13 -6.61
N ALA A 436 -19.65 -50.09 -7.50
CA ALA A 436 -19.69 -50.83 -8.76
C ALA A 436 -19.76 -52.35 -8.53
N LEU A 437 -18.95 -52.89 -7.61
CA LEU A 437 -18.99 -54.30 -7.23
C LEU A 437 -20.34 -54.70 -6.63
N ALA A 438 -20.92 -53.85 -5.77
CA ALA A 438 -22.24 -54.09 -5.20
C ALA A 438 -23.35 -54.13 -6.27
N ILE A 439 -23.30 -53.23 -7.26
CA ILE A 439 -24.24 -53.22 -8.39
C ILE A 439 -24.08 -54.48 -9.25
N ILE A 440 -22.84 -54.89 -9.57
CA ILE A 440 -22.57 -56.12 -10.33
C ILE A 440 -23.09 -57.34 -9.57
N GLY A 441 -22.84 -57.41 -8.26
CA GLY A 441 -23.37 -58.48 -7.40
C GLY A 441 -24.89 -58.52 -7.37
N ALA A 442 -25.56 -57.36 -7.28
CA ALA A 442 -27.01 -57.27 -7.32
C ALA A 442 -27.59 -57.69 -8.69
N ILE A 443 -26.97 -57.29 -9.80
CA ILE A 443 -27.36 -57.72 -11.14
C ILE A 443 -27.18 -59.23 -11.28
N TYR A 444 -26.04 -59.77 -10.84
CA TYR A 444 -25.79 -61.21 -10.86
C TYR A 444 -26.87 -61.96 -10.08
N TYR A 445 -27.23 -61.49 -8.87
CA TYR A 445 -28.28 -62.09 -8.07
C TYR A 445 -29.66 -62.04 -8.74
N ILE A 446 -30.03 -60.93 -9.37
CA ILE A 446 -31.36 -60.78 -9.99
C ILE A 446 -31.51 -61.65 -11.26
N PHE A 447 -30.44 -61.87 -12.01
CA PHE A 447 -30.50 -62.54 -13.31
C PHE A 447 -30.01 -63.99 -13.31
N PHE A 448 -29.26 -64.42 -12.29
CA PHE A 448 -28.57 -65.71 -12.29
C PHE A 448 -28.73 -66.54 -11.01
N THR A 449 -29.47 -66.04 -10.01
CA THR A 449 -29.96 -66.82 -8.85
C THR A 449 -31.46 -66.63 -8.72
#